data_AF-A0AAV9FAW5-F1
#
_entry.id   AF-A0AAV9FAW5-F1
#
_cell.length_a   1.000
_cell.length_b   1.000
_cell.length_c   1.000
_cell.angle_alpha   90.00
_cell.angle_beta   90.00
_cell.angle_gamma   90.00
#
_symmetry.space_group_name_H-M   'P 1'
#
loop_
_entity.id
_entity.type
_entity.pdbx_description
1 polymer ?
#
loop_
_entity_poly.entity_id
_entity_poly.type
_entity_poly.pdbx_seq_one_letter_code
_entity_poly.pdbx_strand_id
1 'polypeptide(L)'
;MLLLARKTNDDDDNRRDHFLYSPLERKLHPLRLPDRSHPERCLGSSSDGWVCMVDDNLDLYLFNPFFSGAPVVTLPSLRPCFMSVHLPDQDNDDDPEIFYDAEGGIGGGDYIRDVYLDKAIWSAEPTDPHCIVVLLRQHPYNLIYCRPGDAEWTVMGVPILFPCNAVFYKERLCVVSGEGGDIVGFDLLHPRQYIVMPRLENFRFSMTSQMYFVAGPSGLLIIVRDLKHVDEGEMVGFKFEEEELV
;
A
#
# COMPACT_ATOMS: atom_id res chain seq x y z
N MET A 1 5.91 -16.86 -9.97
CA MET A 1 5.49 -16.07 -8.79
C MET A 1 6.67 -16.00 -7.84
N LEU A 2 7.23 -14.82 -7.64
CA LEU A 2 8.30 -14.59 -6.67
C LEU A 2 7.71 -13.79 -5.50
N LEU A 3 7.99 -14.19 -4.27
CA LEU A 3 7.49 -13.52 -3.07
C LEU A 3 8.63 -12.72 -2.46
N LEU A 4 8.39 -11.45 -2.13
CA LEU A 4 9.37 -10.71 -1.35
C LEU A 4 9.45 -11.32 0.05
N ALA A 5 10.65 -11.69 0.46
CA ALA A 5 10.94 -12.31 1.74
C ALA A 5 11.95 -11.45 2.51
N ARG A 6 11.73 -11.35 3.81
CA ARG A 6 12.69 -10.78 4.77
C ARG A 6 13.23 -11.91 5.62
N LYS A 7 14.55 -11.94 5.84
CA LYS A 7 15.16 -12.86 6.79
C LYS A 7 14.97 -12.27 8.20
N THR A 8 14.39 -13.03 9.12
CA THR A 8 14.10 -12.60 10.50
C THR A 8 15.19 -13.04 11.48
N ASN A 9 16.46 -13.08 11.07
CA ASN A 9 17.50 -13.49 12.01
C ASN A 9 17.79 -12.36 13.00
N ASP A 10 17.71 -12.69 14.29
CA ASP A 10 18.02 -11.89 15.49
C ASP A 10 19.50 -11.44 15.60
N ASP A 11 20.27 -11.49 14.51
CA ASP A 11 21.64 -11.00 14.53
C ASP A 11 21.67 -9.57 14.00
N ASP A 12 22.07 -8.69 14.91
CA ASP A 12 22.22 -7.24 14.89
C ASP A 12 23.16 -6.71 13.78
N ASP A 13 22.92 -7.08 12.53
CA ASP A 13 23.54 -6.44 11.38
C ASP A 13 22.50 -5.54 10.71
N ASN A 14 22.74 -4.24 10.79
CA ASN A 14 21.83 -3.14 10.44
C ASN A 14 21.52 -3.08 8.91
N ARG A 15 21.89 -4.12 8.16
CA ARG A 15 21.57 -4.31 6.74
C ARG A 15 20.35 -5.20 6.60
N ARG A 16 19.22 -4.57 6.30
CA ARG A 16 18.01 -5.26 5.86
C ARG A 16 18.26 -5.86 4.48
N ASP A 17 18.75 -7.09 4.43
CA ASP A 17 18.86 -7.82 3.17
C ASP A 17 17.46 -8.18 2.65
N HIS A 18 17.15 -7.72 1.44
CA HIS A 18 15.91 -8.06 0.75
C HIS A 18 16.12 -9.31 -0.12
N PHE A 19 15.18 -10.26 -0.05
CA PHE A 19 15.24 -11.48 -0.84
C PHE A 19 13.96 -11.70 -1.63
N LEU A 20 14.08 -12.33 -2.80
CA LEU A 20 12.98 -12.88 -3.56
C LEU A 20 12.95 -14.40 -3.35
N TYR A 21 11.85 -14.92 -2.83
CA TYR A 21 11.63 -16.34 -2.71
C TYR A 21 11.02 -16.91 -3.99
N SER A 22 11.67 -17.93 -4.56
CA SER A 22 11.18 -18.74 -5.67
C SER A 22 10.55 -20.03 -5.15
N PRO A 23 9.21 -20.19 -5.19
CA PRO A 23 8.56 -21.42 -4.78
C PRO A 23 8.92 -22.62 -5.66
N LEU A 24 9.22 -22.38 -6.95
CA LEU A 24 9.59 -23.42 -7.90
C LEU A 24 10.99 -23.97 -7.59
N GLU A 25 11.94 -23.09 -7.30
CA GLU A 25 13.31 -23.50 -6.96
C GLU A 25 13.49 -23.82 -5.48
N ARG A 26 12.52 -23.39 -4.64
CA ARG A 26 12.59 -23.39 -3.17
C ARG A 26 13.84 -22.67 -2.66
N LYS A 27 14.17 -21.53 -3.29
CA LYS A 27 15.39 -20.74 -3.03
C LYS A 27 15.07 -19.28 -2.79
N LEU A 28 15.92 -18.65 -1.97
CA LEU A 28 15.99 -17.20 -1.81
C LEU A 28 17.04 -16.64 -2.78
N HIS A 29 16.64 -15.65 -3.56
CA HIS A 29 17.51 -14.89 -4.44
C HIS A 29 17.72 -13.50 -3.84
N PRO A 30 18.96 -13.01 -3.71
CA PRO A 30 19.20 -11.65 -3.24
C PRO A 30 18.55 -10.63 -4.17
N LEU A 31 17.76 -9.71 -3.60
CA LEU A 31 17.24 -8.56 -4.32
C LEU A 31 18.32 -7.48 -4.35
N ARG A 32 18.82 -7.16 -5.55
CA ARG A 32 19.76 -6.06 -5.73
C ARG A 32 18.97 -4.76 -5.82
N LEU A 33 19.05 -3.97 -4.76
CA LEU A 33 18.49 -2.63 -4.72
C LEU A 33 19.41 -1.67 -5.48
N PRO A 34 18.87 -0.60 -6.09
CA PRO A 34 19.69 0.53 -6.55
C PRO A 34 20.54 1.08 -5.39
N ASP A 35 21.76 1.53 -5.66
CA ASP A 35 22.67 2.04 -4.62
C ASP A 35 22.03 3.22 -3.87
N ARG A 36 21.58 2.97 -2.63
CA ARG A 36 21.03 3.96 -1.71
C ARG A 36 21.67 3.83 -0.34
N SER A 37 21.75 4.94 0.39
CA SER A 37 22.45 5.04 1.68
C SER A 37 21.58 4.70 2.89
N HIS A 38 20.30 4.38 2.70
CA HIS A 38 19.31 4.26 3.76
C HIS A 38 18.62 2.90 3.76
N PRO A 39 18.15 2.40 4.92
CA PRO A 39 17.32 1.20 4.98
C PRO A 39 16.00 1.38 4.24
N GLU A 40 15.52 0.34 3.58
CA GLU A 40 14.34 0.41 2.74
C GLU A 40 13.25 -0.58 3.18
N ARG A 41 12.00 -0.26 2.86
CA ARG A 41 10.82 -1.13 3.01
C ARG A 41 10.13 -1.23 1.66
N CYS A 42 9.65 -2.42 1.33
CA CYS A 42 8.75 -2.60 0.19
C CYS A 42 7.31 -2.28 0.59
N LEU A 43 6.63 -1.48 -0.23
CA LEU A 43 5.21 -1.15 -0.09
C LEU A 43 4.32 -1.93 -1.07
N GLY A 44 4.89 -2.55 -2.10
CA GLY A 44 4.09 -3.27 -3.08
C GLY A 44 4.89 -3.84 -4.24
N SER A 45 4.29 -4.80 -4.92
CA SER A 45 4.81 -5.39 -6.15
C SER A 45 3.68 -5.61 -7.16
N SER A 46 4.03 -5.64 -8.46
CA SER A 46 3.11 -6.00 -9.53
C SER A 46 3.43 -7.36 -10.15
N SER A 47 2.48 -7.90 -10.91
CA SER A 47 2.66 -9.10 -11.73
C SER A 47 3.75 -8.94 -12.78
N ASP A 48 3.97 -7.72 -13.27
CA ASP A 48 4.97 -7.41 -14.31
C ASP A 48 6.38 -7.20 -13.72
N GLY A 49 6.55 -7.50 -12.44
CA GLY A 49 7.84 -7.57 -11.76
C GLY A 49 8.33 -6.25 -11.16
N TRP A 50 7.54 -5.19 -11.20
CA TRP A 50 7.90 -3.93 -10.56
C TRP A 50 7.73 -4.01 -9.04
N VAL A 51 8.61 -3.33 -8.30
CA VAL A 51 8.60 -3.23 -6.84
C VAL A 51 8.66 -1.77 -6.44
N CYS A 52 7.80 -1.34 -5.52
CA CYS A 52 7.84 -0.02 -4.91
C CYS A 52 8.56 -0.09 -3.56
N MET A 53 9.63 0.69 -3.42
CA MET A 53 10.41 0.81 -2.21
C MET A 53 10.29 2.22 -1.63
N VAL A 54 10.50 2.33 -0.33
CA VAL A 54 10.54 3.58 0.41
C VAL A 54 11.69 3.51 1.41
N ASP A 55 12.47 4.58 1.53
CA ASP A 55 13.53 4.69 2.51
C ASP A 55 13.08 5.44 3.78
N ASP A 56 13.98 5.59 4.76
CA ASP A 56 13.73 6.36 5.98
C ASP A 56 13.72 7.88 5.77
N ASN A 57 14.06 8.39 4.57
CA ASN A 57 13.83 9.79 4.22
C ASN A 57 12.44 10.01 3.64
N LEU A 58 11.66 8.94 3.49
CA LEU A 58 10.35 8.92 2.85
C LEU A 58 10.42 9.24 1.35
N ASP A 59 11.54 8.89 0.71
CA ASP A 59 11.69 8.93 -0.72
C ASP A 59 11.30 7.58 -1.33
N LEU A 60 10.46 7.62 -2.36
CA LEU A 60 9.91 6.42 -2.99
C LEU A 60 10.44 6.25 -4.39
N TYR A 61 10.58 5.00 -4.78
CA TYR A 61 10.92 4.66 -6.14
C TYR A 61 10.35 3.30 -6.53
N LEU A 62 10.13 3.14 -7.84
CA LEU A 62 9.81 1.87 -8.46
C LEU A 62 10.96 1.41 -9.34
N PHE A 63 11.25 0.12 -9.30
CA PHE A 63 12.22 -0.50 -10.17
C PHE A 63 11.83 -1.95 -10.47
N ASN A 64 12.38 -2.50 -11.55
CA ASN A 64 12.20 -3.90 -11.91
C ASN A 64 13.51 -4.68 -11.71
N PRO A 65 13.62 -5.55 -10.70
CA PRO A 65 14.85 -6.26 -10.39
C PRO A 65 15.23 -7.35 -11.41
N PHE A 66 14.33 -7.70 -12.34
CA PHE A 66 14.57 -8.75 -13.33
C PHE A 66 15.19 -8.25 -14.63
N PHE A 67 15.14 -6.93 -14.86
CA PHE A 67 15.66 -6.32 -16.07
C PHE A 67 16.91 -5.50 -15.73
N SER A 68 18.07 -6.06 -16.07
CA SER A 68 19.34 -5.34 -15.97
C SER A 68 19.30 -4.06 -16.81
N GLY A 69 19.47 -2.91 -16.17
CA GLY A 69 19.38 -1.59 -16.84
C GLY A 69 17.96 -1.02 -16.94
N ALA A 70 16.96 -1.62 -16.28
CA ALA A 70 15.64 -1.02 -16.18
C ALA A 70 15.72 0.37 -15.50
N PRO A 71 14.89 1.33 -15.93
CA PRO A 71 14.86 2.64 -15.30
C PRO A 71 14.36 2.53 -13.86
N VAL A 72 14.97 3.31 -12.98
CA VAL A 72 14.46 3.57 -11.64
C VAL A 72 13.53 4.78 -11.75
N VAL A 73 12.26 4.59 -11.43
CA VAL A 73 11.25 5.64 -11.46
C VAL A 73 11.13 6.22 -10.06
N THR A 74 11.60 7.45 -9.86
CA THR A 74 11.46 8.16 -8.58
C THR A 74 10.10 8.85 -8.48
N LEU A 75 9.49 8.79 -7.31
CA LEU A 75 8.24 9.50 -6.99
C LEU A 75 8.54 10.72 -6.11
N PRO A 76 7.58 11.64 -5.93
CA PRO A 76 7.75 12.75 -4.99
C PRO A 76 8.05 12.25 -3.57
N SER A 77 8.83 13.03 -2.82
CA SER A 77 9.04 12.75 -1.40
C SER A 77 7.74 12.83 -0.62
N LEU A 78 7.54 11.94 0.35
CA LEU A 78 6.37 11.97 1.23
C LEU A 78 6.53 12.92 2.41
N ARG A 79 7.72 13.47 2.68
CA ARG A 79 7.94 14.40 3.80
C ARG A 79 6.87 15.50 3.88
N PRO A 80 6.49 16.21 2.80
CA PRO A 80 5.45 17.24 2.86
C PRO A 80 4.09 16.73 3.33
N CYS A 81 3.77 15.45 3.10
CA CYS A 81 2.50 14.85 3.53
C CYS A 81 2.41 14.62 5.04
N PHE A 82 3.54 14.66 5.75
CA PHE A 82 3.65 14.40 7.19
C PHE A 82 4.16 15.61 8.00
N MET A 83 4.56 16.70 7.34
CA MET A 83 5.01 17.94 8.01
C MET A 83 3.86 18.80 8.59
N SER A 84 2.59 18.48 8.32
CA SER A 84 1.46 19.38 8.63
C SER A 84 0.48 18.85 9.69
N VAL A 85 0.78 17.76 10.39
CA VAL A 85 -0.08 17.29 11.49
C VAL A 85 0.20 18.16 12.73
N HIS A 86 -0.66 19.16 12.97
CA HIS A 86 -0.62 19.99 14.18
C HIS A 86 -1.17 19.18 15.37
N LEU A 87 -0.42 19.19 16.48
CA LEU A 87 -0.74 18.52 17.74
C LEU A 87 -1.99 19.14 18.40
N PRO A 88 -2.87 18.35 19.02
CA PRO A 88 -3.74 18.81 20.11
C PRO A 88 -2.90 19.30 21.30
N ASP A 89 -3.38 20.31 22.02
CA ASP A 89 -2.71 20.91 23.19
C ASP A 89 -2.25 19.86 24.22
N GLN A 90 -1.08 20.10 24.83
CA GLN A 90 -0.30 19.22 25.72
C GLN A 90 -0.93 18.82 27.08
N ASP A 91 -2.25 18.67 27.19
CA ASP A 91 -2.91 18.39 28.47
C ASP A 91 -3.51 16.97 28.61
N ASN A 92 -3.33 16.07 27.63
CA ASN A 92 -3.74 14.67 27.74
C ASN A 92 -2.55 13.71 27.66
N ASP A 93 -2.14 13.17 28.80
CA ASP A 93 -1.06 12.18 28.97
C ASP A 93 -1.40 10.76 28.43
N ASP A 94 -2.56 10.57 27.78
CA ASP A 94 -3.06 9.23 27.43
C ASP A 94 -3.09 8.91 25.91
N ASP A 95 -2.63 9.79 25.02
CA ASP A 95 -2.54 9.45 23.58
C ASP A 95 -1.45 10.26 22.86
N PRO A 96 -0.33 9.66 22.40
CA PRO A 96 0.71 10.40 21.70
C PRO A 96 0.34 10.51 20.22
N GLU A 97 -0.52 11.47 19.85
CA GLU A 97 -0.40 12.06 18.51
C GLU A 97 0.91 12.84 18.51
N ILE A 98 2.01 12.25 18.03
CA ILE A 98 3.33 12.91 18.04
C ILE A 98 4.01 12.82 16.67
N PHE A 99 4.31 13.98 16.09
CA PHE A 99 5.24 14.17 14.97
C PHE A 99 6.34 15.14 15.42
N TYR A 100 7.62 14.76 15.28
CA TYR A 100 8.75 15.68 15.43
C TYR A 100 9.67 15.63 14.21
N ASP A 101 10.19 16.81 13.88
CA ASP A 101 10.98 17.17 12.72
C ASP A 101 12.49 16.86 12.90
N ALA A 102 13.28 17.33 11.92
CA ALA A 102 14.56 16.81 11.45
C ALA A 102 15.75 16.74 12.45
N GLU A 103 15.58 17.04 13.75
CA GLU A 103 16.68 17.09 14.73
C GLU A 103 16.38 16.47 16.12
N GLY A 104 15.47 15.49 16.21
CA GLY A 104 15.48 14.54 17.33
C GLY A 104 14.29 14.54 18.29
N GLY A 105 13.09 14.26 17.77
CA GLY A 105 11.96 13.77 18.56
C GLY A 105 11.36 12.50 17.95
N ILE A 106 10.80 11.65 18.81
CA ILE A 106 10.49 10.23 18.55
C ILE A 106 9.46 10.07 17.42
N GLY A 107 9.95 9.52 16.29
CA GLY A 107 9.17 9.19 15.10
C GLY A 107 9.92 9.53 13.81
N GLY A 108 11.16 9.05 13.64
CA GLY A 108 11.95 9.27 12.43
C GLY A 108 11.23 8.78 11.17
N GLY A 109 11.74 9.12 9.98
CA GLY A 109 11.08 8.66 8.75
C GLY A 109 11.06 7.13 8.61
N ASP A 110 11.90 6.40 9.36
CA ASP A 110 11.79 4.96 9.57
C ASP A 110 10.49 4.54 10.29
N TYR A 111 10.08 5.26 11.34
CA TYR A 111 8.80 5.06 12.02
C TYR A 111 7.63 5.37 11.11
N ILE A 112 7.66 6.49 10.39
CA ILE A 112 6.59 6.86 9.46
C ILE A 112 6.45 5.79 8.36
N ARG A 113 7.58 5.35 7.80
CA ARG A 113 7.65 4.27 6.82
C ARG A 113 7.09 2.96 7.36
N ASP A 114 7.39 2.62 8.61
CA ASP A 114 7.08 1.31 9.18
C ASP A 114 5.64 1.26 9.77
N VAL A 115 5.07 2.39 10.19
CA VAL A 115 3.74 2.47 10.86
C VAL A 115 2.65 3.08 9.98
N TYR A 116 2.93 4.16 9.24
CA TYR A 116 1.88 4.92 8.54
C TYR A 116 1.70 4.56 7.08
N LEU A 117 2.68 3.91 6.45
CA LEU A 117 2.62 3.47 5.07
C LEU A 117 2.27 1.98 5.01
N ASP A 118 1.20 1.65 4.30
CA ASP A 118 0.75 0.27 4.16
C ASP A 118 1.14 -0.31 2.81
N LYS A 119 0.52 0.21 1.74
CA LYS A 119 0.60 -0.39 0.41
C LYS A 119 0.72 0.64 -0.70
N ALA A 120 1.56 0.35 -1.68
CA ALA A 120 1.64 1.05 -2.96
C ALA A 120 1.00 0.21 -4.08
N ILE A 121 0.23 0.85 -4.94
CA ILE A 121 -0.47 0.24 -6.07
C ILE A 121 -0.35 1.19 -7.26
N TRP A 122 -0.22 0.66 -8.48
CA TRP A 122 -0.10 1.49 -9.68
C TRP A 122 -0.92 0.94 -10.85
N SER A 123 -1.40 1.84 -11.71
CA SER A 123 -2.39 1.53 -12.76
C SER A 123 -1.80 0.86 -14.00
N ALA A 124 -0.54 1.15 -14.31
CA ALA A 124 0.18 0.68 -15.49
C ALA A 124 1.67 0.57 -15.18
N GLU A 125 2.51 0.16 -16.13
CA GLU A 125 3.96 0.16 -15.93
C GLU A 125 4.44 1.54 -15.44
N PRO A 126 5.30 1.63 -14.42
CA PRO A 126 5.78 2.91 -13.88
C PRO A 126 6.49 3.83 -14.88
N THR A 127 6.90 3.29 -16.03
CA THR A 127 7.48 4.05 -17.15
C THR A 127 6.43 4.63 -18.10
N ASP A 128 5.17 4.23 -17.98
CA ASP A 128 4.06 4.81 -18.74
C ASP A 128 3.76 6.23 -18.22
N PRO A 129 3.73 7.26 -19.08
CA PRO A 129 3.42 8.63 -18.68
C PRO A 129 2.00 8.81 -18.09
N HIS A 130 1.11 7.86 -18.32
CA HIS A 130 -0.25 7.82 -17.77
C HIS A 130 -0.36 6.94 -16.51
N CYS A 131 0.74 6.34 -16.06
CA CYS A 131 0.76 5.59 -14.80
C CYS A 131 0.37 6.49 -13.63
N ILE A 132 -0.53 5.99 -12.79
CA ILE A 132 -0.90 6.62 -11.54
C ILE A 132 -0.50 5.67 -10.43
N VAL A 133 0.29 6.19 -9.49
CA VAL A 133 0.68 5.49 -8.27
C VAL A 133 -0.18 5.99 -7.13
N VAL A 134 -0.72 5.05 -6.36
CA VAL A 134 -1.60 5.28 -5.23
C VAL A 134 -0.98 4.64 -3.99
N LEU A 135 -0.94 5.39 -2.89
CA LEU A 135 -0.52 4.90 -1.58
C LEU A 135 -1.70 4.88 -0.61
N LEU A 136 -1.79 3.79 0.14
CA LEU A 136 -2.68 3.67 1.29
C LEU A 136 -1.92 4.08 2.56
N ARG A 137 -2.48 5.06 3.28
CA ARG A 137 -1.97 5.53 4.57
C ARG A 137 -2.84 5.03 5.71
N GLN A 138 -2.20 4.57 6.79
CA GLN A 138 -2.87 4.18 8.02
C GLN A 138 -3.28 5.41 8.87
N HIS A 139 -2.60 6.55 8.74
CA HIS A 139 -3.04 7.79 9.37
C HIS A 139 -2.90 8.98 8.40
N PRO A 140 -3.95 9.82 8.22
CA PRO A 140 -5.30 9.74 8.80
C PRO A 140 -6.24 8.85 7.96
N TYR A 141 -5.88 7.58 7.73
CA TYR A 141 -6.68 6.61 6.95
C TYR A 141 -7.20 7.14 5.60
N ASN A 142 -6.29 7.50 4.69
CA ASN A 142 -6.67 8.00 3.38
C ASN A 142 -5.76 7.48 2.27
N LEU A 143 -6.12 7.83 1.04
CA LEU A 143 -5.34 7.55 -0.15
C LEU A 143 -4.66 8.83 -0.63
N ILE A 144 -3.42 8.69 -1.08
CA ILE A 144 -2.71 9.75 -1.82
C ILE A 144 -2.24 9.18 -3.14
N TYR A 145 -2.14 10.03 -4.15
CA TYR A 145 -1.71 9.58 -5.48
C TYR A 145 -0.80 10.61 -6.16
N CYS A 146 0.00 10.12 -7.10
CA CYS A 146 0.80 10.92 -8.01
C CYS A 146 0.98 10.18 -9.34
N ARG A 147 1.45 10.90 -10.35
CA ARG A 147 2.06 10.31 -11.55
C ARG A 147 3.58 10.35 -11.42
N PRO A 148 4.30 9.39 -12.02
CA PRO A 148 5.73 9.54 -12.24
C PRO A 148 6.08 10.90 -12.87
N GLY A 149 6.95 11.66 -12.22
CA GLY A 149 7.34 13.01 -12.65
C GLY A 149 6.52 14.17 -12.07
N ASP A 150 5.46 13.90 -11.31
CA ASP A 150 4.80 14.93 -10.50
C ASP A 150 5.79 15.49 -9.45
N ALA A 151 5.52 16.69 -8.95
CA ALA A 151 6.34 17.32 -7.91
C ALA A 151 5.86 16.99 -6.49
N GLU A 152 4.60 16.60 -6.33
CA GLU A 152 3.96 16.40 -5.03
C GLU A 152 2.86 15.33 -5.10
N TRP A 153 2.50 14.79 -3.94
CA TRP A 153 1.38 13.87 -3.78
C TRP A 153 0.07 14.63 -3.62
N THR A 154 -0.98 14.15 -4.27
CA THR A 154 -2.34 14.69 -4.11
C THR A 154 -3.16 13.80 -3.18
N VAL A 155 -3.83 14.42 -2.20
CA VAL A 155 -4.76 13.70 -1.32
C VAL A 155 -6.05 13.36 -2.07
N MET A 156 -6.45 12.09 -2.00
CA MET A 156 -7.70 11.59 -2.55
C MET A 156 -8.76 11.58 -1.43
N GLY A 157 -9.86 12.31 -1.64
CA GLY A 157 -11.02 12.22 -0.76
C GLY A 157 -11.74 10.90 -0.99
N VAL A 158 -11.80 10.06 0.03
CA VAL A 158 -12.42 8.72 -0.05
C VAL A 158 -13.72 8.76 0.75
N PRO A 159 -14.87 8.39 0.17
CA PRO A 159 -16.17 8.45 0.85
C PRO A 159 -16.43 7.19 1.69
N ILE A 160 -15.37 6.58 2.23
CA ILE A 160 -15.43 5.42 3.12
C ILE A 160 -14.51 5.65 4.31
N LEU A 161 -14.84 5.06 5.45
CA LEU A 161 -14.00 5.08 6.63
C LEU A 161 -12.91 4.00 6.52
N PHE A 162 -11.75 4.23 7.12
CA PHE A 162 -10.69 3.22 7.28
C PHE A 162 -10.36 2.40 6.01
N PRO A 163 -10.02 3.02 4.86
CA PRO A 163 -9.59 2.27 3.67
C PRO A 163 -8.40 1.35 4.01
N CYS A 164 -8.56 0.04 3.75
CA CYS A 164 -7.59 -0.97 4.18
C CYS A 164 -6.95 -1.74 3.03
N ASN A 165 -7.57 -1.78 1.85
CA ASN A 165 -6.95 -2.34 0.66
C ASN A 165 -7.50 -1.68 -0.60
N ALA A 166 -6.72 -1.73 -1.68
CA ALA A 166 -7.16 -1.31 -2.99
C ALA A 166 -6.50 -2.12 -4.11
N VAL A 167 -7.10 -2.04 -5.30
CA VAL A 167 -6.60 -2.65 -6.53
C VAL A 167 -7.07 -1.85 -7.75
N PHE A 168 -6.27 -1.88 -8.82
CA PHE A 168 -6.75 -1.47 -10.14
C PHE A 168 -7.50 -2.61 -10.83
N TYR A 169 -8.72 -2.33 -11.26
CA TYR A 169 -9.53 -3.27 -12.02
C TYR A 169 -10.36 -2.52 -13.06
N LYS A 170 -10.24 -2.91 -14.34
CA LYS A 170 -10.95 -2.31 -15.48
C LYS A 170 -10.93 -0.76 -15.42
N GLU A 171 -9.73 -0.19 -15.37
CA GLU A 171 -9.48 1.26 -15.37
C GLU A 171 -10.00 2.02 -14.13
N ARG A 172 -10.52 1.32 -13.12
CA ARG A 172 -10.98 1.90 -11.86
C ARG A 172 -10.09 1.50 -10.71
N LEU A 173 -9.92 2.42 -9.77
CA LEU A 173 -9.34 2.12 -8.46
C LEU A 173 -10.47 1.62 -7.56
N CYS A 174 -10.46 0.34 -7.21
CA CYS A 174 -11.40 -0.25 -6.26
C CYS A 174 -10.77 -0.21 -4.86
N VAL A 175 -11.46 0.39 -3.90
CA VAL A 175 -11.00 0.53 -2.51
C VAL A 175 -12.02 -0.12 -1.58
N VAL A 176 -11.56 -0.89 -0.60
CA VAL A 176 -12.42 -1.52 0.42
C VAL A 176 -12.17 -0.92 1.81
N SER A 177 -13.26 -0.69 2.52
CA SER A 177 -13.28 -0.24 3.92
C SER A 177 -12.93 -1.38 4.87
N GLY A 178 -12.05 -1.11 5.83
CA GLY A 178 -11.75 -1.98 6.96
C GLY A 178 -12.98 -2.20 7.85
N GLU A 179 -13.83 -1.19 7.95
CA GLU A 179 -15.06 -1.25 8.73
C GLU A 179 -16.27 -1.49 7.82
N GLY A 180 -17.00 -2.58 8.05
CA GLY A 180 -18.25 -2.85 7.35
C GLY A 180 -18.09 -3.36 5.90
N GLY A 181 -16.93 -3.18 5.27
CA GLY A 181 -16.66 -3.80 3.97
C GLY A 181 -17.26 -3.10 2.76
N ASP A 182 -17.56 -1.82 2.90
CA ASP A 182 -18.01 -1.02 1.77
C ASP A 182 -16.89 -0.92 0.73
N ILE A 183 -17.26 -1.04 -0.55
CA ILE A 183 -16.32 -1.00 -1.67
C ILE A 183 -16.73 0.15 -2.57
N VAL A 184 -15.75 0.96 -2.95
CA VAL A 184 -15.95 2.07 -3.88
C VAL A 184 -14.98 1.96 -5.05
N GLY A 185 -15.48 2.20 -6.26
CA GLY A 185 -14.68 2.28 -7.48
C GLY A 185 -14.54 3.74 -7.93
N PHE A 186 -13.32 4.25 -8.00
CA PHE A 186 -13.01 5.59 -8.52
C PHE A 186 -12.64 5.55 -10.00
N ASP A 187 -13.14 6.52 -10.76
CA ASP A 187 -12.54 6.89 -12.04
C ASP A 187 -11.37 7.83 -11.76
N LEU A 188 -10.15 7.44 -12.12
CA LEU A 188 -8.97 8.28 -11.87
C LEU A 188 -8.82 9.45 -12.84
N LEU A 189 -9.54 9.47 -13.96
CA LEU A 189 -9.66 10.68 -14.79
C LEU A 189 -10.51 11.74 -14.09
N HIS A 190 -11.43 11.29 -13.23
CA HIS A 190 -12.34 12.14 -12.47
C HIS A 190 -12.41 11.66 -11.02
N PRO A 191 -11.34 11.83 -10.20
CA PRO A 191 -11.21 11.21 -8.87
C PRO A 191 -12.27 11.67 -7.84
N ARG A 192 -13.14 12.61 -8.22
CA ARG A 192 -14.33 13.03 -7.44
C ARG A 192 -15.59 12.22 -7.78
N GLN A 193 -15.55 11.41 -8.83
CA GLN A 193 -16.61 10.51 -9.24
C GLN A 193 -16.25 9.10 -8.78
N TYR A 194 -17.15 8.50 -8.02
CA TYR A 194 -17.02 7.15 -7.52
C TYR A 194 -18.34 6.42 -7.63
N ILE A 195 -18.26 5.10 -7.69
CA ILE A 195 -19.42 4.21 -7.67
C ILE A 195 -19.32 3.37 -6.40
N VAL A 196 -20.38 3.35 -5.61
CA VAL A 196 -20.50 2.43 -4.47
C VAL A 196 -20.90 1.08 -5.03
N MET A 197 -20.05 0.07 -4.81
CA MET A 197 -20.35 -1.27 -5.26
C MET A 197 -21.38 -1.92 -4.32
N PRO A 198 -22.27 -2.78 -4.84
CA PRO A 198 -23.25 -3.46 -4.02
C PRO A 198 -22.54 -4.27 -2.92
N ARG A 199 -22.95 -4.03 -1.68
CA ARG A 199 -22.47 -4.76 -0.53
C ARG A 199 -23.27 -6.05 -0.37
N LEU A 200 -22.60 -7.14 -0.02
CA LEU A 200 -23.30 -8.36 0.38
C LEU A 200 -24.02 -8.11 1.72
N GLU A 201 -25.35 -8.19 1.73
CA GLU A 201 -26.15 -8.00 2.95
C GLU A 201 -25.72 -8.97 4.05
N ASN A 202 -25.72 -8.50 5.31
CA ASN A 202 -25.38 -9.25 6.52
C ASN A 202 -23.90 -9.66 6.69
N PHE A 203 -22.99 -9.22 5.81
CA PHE A 203 -21.56 -9.43 6.03
C PHE A 203 -20.89 -8.17 6.60
N ARG A 204 -20.16 -8.32 7.71
CA ARG A 204 -19.31 -7.29 8.32
C ARG A 204 -17.92 -7.87 8.51
N PHE A 205 -16.90 -7.15 8.08
CA PHE A 205 -15.51 -7.50 8.34
C PHE A 205 -15.08 -6.96 9.69
N SER A 206 -14.17 -7.68 10.36
CA SER A 206 -13.47 -7.20 11.54
C SER A 206 -12.33 -6.28 11.11
N MET A 207 -11.97 -5.30 11.95
CA MET A 207 -10.73 -4.52 11.77
C MET A 207 -9.46 -5.40 11.78
N THR A 208 -9.56 -6.62 12.31
CA THR A 208 -8.47 -7.61 12.31
C THR A 208 -8.47 -8.52 11.08
N SER A 209 -9.46 -8.40 10.20
CA SER A 209 -9.58 -9.21 8.99
C SER A 209 -8.54 -8.76 7.96
N GLN A 210 -7.81 -9.71 7.37
CA GLN A 210 -6.98 -9.44 6.21
C GLN A 210 -7.81 -9.61 4.94
N MET A 211 -7.82 -8.59 4.09
CA MET A 211 -8.56 -8.60 2.83
C MET A 211 -7.60 -8.62 1.65
N TYR A 212 -7.93 -9.40 0.62
CA TYR A 212 -7.15 -9.53 -0.59
C TYR A 212 -8.06 -9.42 -1.80
N PHE A 213 -7.75 -8.50 -2.70
CA PHE A 213 -8.39 -8.47 -4.01
C PHE A 213 -7.76 -9.51 -4.94
N VAL A 214 -8.62 -10.23 -5.66
CA VAL A 214 -8.21 -11.14 -6.74
C VAL A 214 -9.00 -10.79 -7.98
N ALA A 215 -8.34 -10.10 -8.92
CA ALA A 215 -8.89 -9.85 -10.23
C ALA A 215 -8.82 -11.11 -11.09
N GLY A 216 -9.95 -11.53 -11.66
CA GLY A 216 -10.03 -12.63 -12.61
C GLY A 216 -10.70 -12.21 -13.92
N PRO A 217 -10.69 -13.09 -14.94
CA PRO A 217 -11.35 -12.82 -16.22
C PRO A 217 -12.84 -12.52 -16.10
N SER A 218 -13.51 -13.09 -15.08
CA SER A 218 -14.96 -13.05 -14.91
C SER A 218 -15.44 -12.12 -13.80
N GLY A 219 -14.56 -11.28 -13.25
CA GLY A 219 -14.94 -10.37 -12.17
C GLY A 219 -13.82 -10.08 -11.18
N LEU A 220 -14.17 -9.33 -10.15
CA LEU A 220 -13.31 -9.02 -9.03
C LEU A 220 -13.75 -9.83 -7.81
N LEU A 221 -12.82 -10.53 -7.17
CA LEU A 221 -13.07 -11.24 -5.93
C LEU A 221 -12.42 -10.50 -4.76
N ILE A 222 -13.04 -10.60 -3.59
CA ILE A 222 -12.39 -10.27 -2.31
C ILE A 222 -12.29 -11.54 -1.48
N ILE A 223 -11.08 -11.88 -1.08
CA ILE A 223 -10.82 -12.95 -0.11
C ILE A 223 -10.60 -12.29 1.24
N VAL A 224 -11.35 -12.71 2.23
CA VAL A 224 -11.23 -12.24 3.60
C VAL A 224 -10.75 -13.38 4.48
N ARG A 225 -9.71 -13.10 5.23
CA ARG A 225 -9.14 -14.00 6.23
C ARG A 225 -9.37 -13.39 7.61
N ASP A 226 -10.24 -14.00 8.38
CA ASP A 226 -10.51 -13.58 9.75
C ASP A 226 -9.44 -14.16 10.67
N LEU A 227 -8.63 -13.25 11.23
CA LEU A 227 -7.71 -13.59 12.30
C LEU A 227 -8.50 -13.57 13.62
N LYS A 228 -9.33 -14.59 13.85
CA LYS A 228 -9.88 -14.83 15.19
C LYS A 228 -8.71 -15.25 16.09
N HIS A 229 -8.54 -14.58 17.24
CA HIS A 229 -7.62 -15.08 18.25
C HIS A 229 -8.13 -16.47 18.70
N VAL A 230 -7.29 -17.48 18.50
CA VAL A 230 -7.41 -18.90 18.87
C VAL A 230 -7.97 -19.84 17.76
N ASP A 231 -6.99 -20.52 17.15
CA ASP A 231 -6.89 -21.86 16.53
C ASP A 231 -7.47 -22.26 15.16
N GLU A 232 -8.42 -21.60 14.53
CA GLU A 232 -8.79 -21.97 13.14
C GLU A 232 -9.09 -20.73 12.29
N GLY A 233 -8.14 -20.36 11.42
CA GLY A 233 -8.34 -19.27 10.46
C GLY A 233 -9.31 -19.72 9.36
N GLU A 234 -10.51 -19.13 9.32
CA GLU A 234 -11.47 -19.31 8.23
C GLU A 234 -11.13 -18.35 7.07
N MET A 235 -11.10 -18.88 5.84
CA MET A 235 -11.03 -18.07 4.62
C MET A 235 -12.40 -18.04 3.94
N VAL A 236 -12.92 -16.85 3.69
CA VAL A 236 -14.18 -16.63 2.97
C VAL A 236 -13.90 -15.81 1.72
N GLY A 237 -14.38 -16.27 0.56
CA GLY A 237 -14.24 -15.58 -0.73
C GLY A 237 -15.57 -15.03 -1.23
N PHE A 238 -15.55 -13.80 -1.72
CA PHE A 238 -16.70 -13.12 -2.33
C PHE A 238 -16.42 -12.86 -3.80
N LYS A 239 -17.42 -13.06 -4.65
CA LYS A 239 -17.38 -12.69 -6.07
C LYS A 239 -18.33 -11.54 -6.33
N PHE A 240 -17.78 -10.48 -6.92
CA PHE A 240 -18.57 -9.39 -7.46
C PHE A 240 -18.65 -9.61 -8.97
N GLU A 241 -19.87 -9.84 -9.46
CA GLU A 241 -20.16 -9.99 -10.89
C GLU A 241 -20.58 -8.63 -11.48
N GLU A 242 -20.50 -8.50 -12.81
CA GLU A 242 -21.03 -7.34 -13.54
C GLU A 242 -22.55 -7.26 -13.36
N GLU A 243 -23.02 -6.59 -12.30
CA GLU A 243 -24.37 -6.05 -12.28
C GLU A 243 -24.30 -4.61 -12.81
N GLU A 244 -24.73 -4.46 -14.07
CA GLU A 244 -24.99 -3.25 -14.84
C GLU A 244 -24.57 -1.93 -14.18
N LEU A 245 -23.28 -1.61 -14.33
CA LEU A 245 -22.75 -0.25 -14.23
C LEU A 245 -23.21 0.53 -15.48
N VAL A 246 -24.46 0.97 -15.49
CA VAL A 246 -25.03 1.92 -16.48
C VAL A 246 -24.79 3.35 -16.00
#